data_AF-A0A1V6GP14-F1
#
_entry.id   AF-A0A1V6GP14-F1
#
_cell.length_a   1.000
_cell.length_b   1.000
_cell.length_c   1.000
_cell.angle_alpha   90.00
_cell.angle_beta   90.00
_cell.angle_gamma   90.00
#
_symmetry.space_group_name_H-M   'P 1'
#
loop_
_entity.id
_entity.type
_entity.pdbx_description
1 polymer ?
#
loop_
_entity_poly.entity_id
_entity_poly.type
_entity_poly.pdbx_seq_one_letter_code
_entity_poly.pdbx_strand_id
1 'polypeptide(L)'
;MMKVLQAVVALLLLSACSNDSILEGVSESSSRDAKLEDAYQALDGKDYDAAISELAPMYNTTGLDPRIGRLLASAYMGKAGIDATLMMENVSGVSTATSFDVVASMIDSEYVTVNEDERYLDGNATAGITEEGDYTYEIDLMGTLNKAREILLAMDQRGLATADDRIQLGIASAAHFIMVVGNQTAIALNRTLDSYNPDARIYGDVPVPINTGAYGYYRTSQSVDRKYSWSRVDAGDFGDSASSGVPSSFQEDLSCVNDAVVAFNEAFSSSNDLENALDSFLRSALGLGPDVMITDELISEYGSGGIFAYVNRLANQ
;
A
#
# COMPACT_ATOMS: atom_id res chain seq x y z
N MET A 1 6.97 -13.47 24.38
CA MET A 1 5.65 -14.13 24.21
C MET A 1 4.48 -13.37 24.82
N MET A 2 4.56 -12.85 26.05
CA MET A 2 3.42 -12.10 26.66
C MET A 2 3.18 -10.68 26.10
N LYS A 3 4.17 -10.09 25.40
CA LYS A 3 4.06 -8.76 24.76
C LYS A 3 3.46 -8.78 23.35
N VAL A 4 3.64 -9.87 22.60
CA VAL A 4 3.09 -10.04 21.24
C VAL A 4 1.56 -10.24 21.31
N LEU A 5 1.09 -10.93 22.34
CA LEU A 5 -0.35 -11.11 22.61
C LEU A 5 -1.03 -9.79 23.04
N GLN A 6 -0.30 -8.81 23.60
CA GLN A 6 -0.85 -7.50 23.96
C GLN A 6 -0.98 -6.57 22.74
N ALA A 7 -0.15 -6.74 21.70
CA ALA A 7 -0.23 -5.94 20.47
C ALA A 7 -1.33 -6.44 19.52
N VAL A 8 -1.51 -7.76 19.39
CA VAL A 8 -2.62 -8.35 18.61
C VAL A 8 -3.98 -8.01 19.26
N VAL A 9 -4.02 -7.96 20.58
CA VAL A 9 -5.19 -7.52 21.35
C VAL A 9 -5.37 -6.00 21.27
N ALA A 10 -4.33 -5.18 21.09
CA ALA A 10 -4.51 -3.74 20.84
C ALA A 10 -5.02 -3.44 19.42
N LEU A 11 -4.65 -4.24 18.41
CA LEU A 11 -5.18 -4.11 17.05
C LEU A 11 -6.63 -4.62 16.93
N LEU A 12 -7.01 -5.63 17.73
CA LEU A 12 -8.38 -6.19 17.78
C LEU A 12 -9.30 -5.54 18.84
N LEU A 13 -8.78 -4.78 19.82
CA LEU A 13 -9.60 -4.09 20.84
C LEU A 13 -9.97 -2.65 20.50
N LEU A 14 -9.59 -2.14 19.32
CA LEU A 14 -10.06 -0.82 18.84
C LEU A 14 -11.50 -0.86 18.28
N SER A 15 -12.17 -2.02 18.36
CA SER A 15 -13.57 -2.20 17.95
C SER A 15 -14.49 -2.69 19.07
N ALA A 16 -14.35 -2.24 20.31
CA ALA A 16 -15.46 -2.23 21.29
C ALA A 16 -14.99 -1.65 22.63
N CYS A 17 -15.38 -0.40 22.93
CA CYS A 17 -15.74 0.02 24.29
C CYS A 17 -16.35 1.43 24.27
N SER A 18 -17.62 1.52 23.88
CA SER A 18 -18.53 2.50 24.45
C SER A 18 -19.86 1.80 24.72
N ASN A 19 -20.04 1.39 25.98
CA ASN A 19 -21.33 0.98 26.51
C ASN A 19 -22.27 2.18 26.41
N ASP A 20 -23.30 2.09 25.58
CA ASP A 20 -24.65 2.48 25.96
C ASP A 20 -25.69 1.82 25.04
N SER A 21 -26.63 1.11 25.69
CA SER A 21 -27.97 0.74 25.20
C SER A 21 -28.10 -0.32 24.09
N ILE A 22 -28.08 -1.61 24.45
CA ILE A 22 -28.47 -2.76 23.58
C ILE A 22 -29.80 -3.43 24.02
N LEU A 23 -30.72 -2.68 24.62
CA LEU A 23 -32.11 -3.16 24.74
C LEU A 23 -33.08 -1.99 24.60
N GLU A 24 -33.37 -1.59 23.37
CA GLU A 24 -34.72 -1.15 22.91
C GLU A 24 -34.69 -0.75 21.42
N GLY A 25 -35.51 -1.41 20.58
CA GLY A 25 -35.87 -0.91 19.25
C GLY A 25 -35.82 -1.94 18.11
N VAL A 26 -36.90 -2.70 17.93
CA VAL A 26 -37.11 -3.68 16.84
C VAL A 26 -37.54 -2.99 15.53
N SER A 27 -36.90 -3.29 14.39
CA SER A 27 -37.56 -3.83 13.16
C SER A 27 -36.87 -3.52 11.80
N GLU A 28 -35.81 -2.71 11.72
CA GLU A 28 -34.96 -2.57 10.48
C GLU A 28 -33.47 -2.83 10.74
N SER A 29 -33.05 -2.79 12.01
CA SER A 29 -31.67 -3.01 12.48
C SER A 29 -31.20 -4.45 12.40
N SER A 30 -32.12 -5.44 12.38
CA SER A 30 -31.72 -6.85 12.43
C SER A 30 -30.97 -7.33 11.19
N SER A 31 -31.23 -6.76 10.01
CA SER A 31 -30.51 -7.14 8.79
C SER A 31 -29.17 -6.41 8.66
N ARG A 32 -29.12 -5.12 9.01
CA ARG A 32 -27.89 -4.34 8.97
C ARG A 32 -26.90 -4.80 10.04
N ASP A 33 -27.36 -4.95 11.28
CA ASP A 33 -26.50 -5.39 12.38
C ASP A 33 -26.05 -6.85 12.19
N ALA A 34 -26.91 -7.72 11.65
CA ALA A 34 -26.50 -9.07 11.27
C ALA A 34 -25.43 -9.05 10.17
N LYS A 35 -25.59 -8.23 9.12
CA LYS A 35 -24.57 -8.09 8.07
C LYS A 35 -23.25 -7.53 8.59
N LEU A 36 -23.31 -6.60 9.54
CA LEU A 36 -22.10 -6.10 10.20
C LEU A 36 -21.42 -7.21 10.98
N GLU A 37 -22.17 -7.97 11.77
CA GLU A 37 -21.65 -9.12 12.52
C GLU A 37 -21.06 -10.20 11.60
N ASP A 38 -21.76 -10.56 10.52
CA ASP A 38 -21.28 -11.51 9.51
C ASP A 38 -19.99 -11.01 8.85
N ALA A 39 -19.90 -9.71 8.56
CA ALA A 39 -18.68 -9.09 8.03
C ALA A 39 -17.52 -9.11 9.03
N TYR A 40 -17.77 -8.91 10.34
CA TYR A 40 -16.74 -9.06 11.37
C TYR A 40 -16.23 -10.50 11.43
N GLN A 41 -17.12 -11.48 11.45
CA GLN A 41 -16.75 -12.89 11.48
C GLN A 41 -15.95 -13.29 10.23
N ALA A 42 -16.33 -12.77 9.06
CA ALA A 42 -15.59 -12.97 7.81
C ALA A 42 -14.19 -12.35 7.88
N LEU A 43 -14.04 -11.11 8.38
CA LEU A 43 -12.74 -10.46 8.58
C LEU A 43 -11.83 -11.25 9.54
N ASP A 44 -12.35 -11.69 10.69
CA ASP A 44 -11.61 -12.51 11.65
C ASP A 44 -11.19 -13.86 11.04
N GLY A 45 -12.03 -14.42 10.15
CA GLY A 45 -11.76 -15.61 9.36
C GLY A 45 -10.83 -15.41 8.17
N LYS A 46 -10.37 -14.17 7.90
CA LYS A 46 -9.64 -13.76 6.69
C LYS A 46 -10.40 -14.01 5.37
N ASP A 47 -11.73 -14.14 5.42
CA ASP A 47 -12.61 -14.23 4.25
C ASP A 47 -13.00 -12.82 3.79
N TYR A 48 -12.04 -12.14 3.16
CA TYR A 48 -12.20 -10.75 2.75
C TYR A 48 -13.26 -10.58 1.66
N ASP A 49 -13.46 -11.59 0.80
CA ASP A 49 -14.49 -11.56 -0.23
C ASP A 49 -15.90 -11.58 0.35
N ALA A 50 -16.14 -12.44 1.36
CA ALA A 50 -17.41 -12.44 2.08
C ALA A 50 -17.64 -11.11 2.80
N ALA A 51 -16.62 -10.58 3.49
CA ALA A 51 -16.71 -9.29 4.17
C ALA A 51 -17.05 -8.15 3.19
N ILE A 52 -16.38 -8.07 2.03
CA ILE A 52 -16.66 -7.08 0.99
C ILE A 52 -18.08 -7.24 0.45
N SER A 53 -18.52 -8.47 0.19
CA SER A 53 -19.87 -8.76 -0.33
C SER A 53 -20.98 -8.26 0.60
N GLU A 54 -20.76 -8.36 1.92
CA GLU A 54 -21.73 -7.85 2.90
C GLU A 54 -21.69 -6.33 3.05
N LEU A 55 -20.49 -5.75 3.09
CA LEU A 55 -20.27 -4.33 3.40
C LEU A 55 -20.47 -3.39 2.22
N ALA A 56 -20.03 -3.76 1.01
CA ALA A 56 -20.07 -2.89 -0.17
C ALA A 56 -21.49 -2.40 -0.53
N PRO A 57 -22.55 -3.23 -0.47
CA PRO A 57 -23.92 -2.75 -0.69
C PRO A 57 -24.42 -1.73 0.34
N MET A 58 -23.81 -1.69 1.52
CA MET A 58 -24.18 -0.75 2.59
C MET A 58 -23.33 0.53 2.58
N TYR A 59 -22.22 0.55 1.82
CA TYR A 59 -21.35 1.70 1.72
C TYR A 59 -21.94 2.75 0.78
N ASN A 60 -21.98 4.00 1.24
CA ASN A 60 -22.51 5.13 0.49
C ASN A 60 -21.58 6.33 0.64
N THR A 61 -21.03 6.81 -0.47
CA THR A 61 -20.12 7.96 -0.48
C THR A 61 -20.81 9.26 -0.10
N THR A 62 -22.14 9.38 -0.16
CA THR A 62 -22.90 10.60 0.21
C THR A 62 -23.33 10.58 1.68
N GLY A 63 -23.81 9.45 2.18
CA GLY A 63 -24.15 9.21 3.59
C GLY A 63 -23.15 8.26 4.25
N LEU A 64 -21.88 8.66 4.29
CA LEU A 64 -20.79 7.79 4.73
C LEU A 64 -20.93 7.42 6.21
N ASP A 65 -21.09 6.13 6.49
CA ASP A 65 -21.02 5.55 7.83
C ASP A 65 -19.56 5.13 8.14
N PRO A 66 -18.88 5.77 9.11
CA PRO A 66 -17.48 5.47 9.41
C PRO A 66 -17.25 4.01 9.85
N ARG A 67 -18.23 3.36 10.49
CA ARG A 67 -18.09 1.96 10.91
C ARG A 67 -18.00 1.04 9.69
N ILE A 68 -18.86 1.26 8.70
CA ILE A 68 -18.83 0.51 7.44
C ILE A 68 -17.56 0.83 6.66
N GLY A 69 -17.21 2.11 6.57
CA GLY A 69 -16.00 2.56 5.87
C GLY A 69 -14.75 1.87 6.38
N ARG A 70 -14.55 1.84 7.70
CA ARG A 70 -13.40 1.18 8.34
C ARG A 70 -13.33 -0.31 8.03
N LEU A 71 -14.44 -1.04 8.20
CA LEU A 71 -14.47 -2.48 7.94
C LEU A 71 -14.24 -2.79 6.47
N LEU A 72 -14.85 -2.01 5.58
CA LEU A 72 -14.72 -2.22 4.14
C LEU A 72 -13.30 -1.89 3.66
N ALA A 73 -12.69 -0.81 4.17
CA ALA A 73 -11.29 -0.50 3.90
C ALA A 73 -10.36 -1.61 4.42
N SER A 74 -10.59 -2.10 5.63
CA SER A 74 -9.82 -3.23 6.20
C SER A 74 -9.96 -4.50 5.36
N ALA A 75 -11.17 -4.80 4.88
CA ALA A 75 -11.41 -5.95 4.00
C ALA A 75 -10.65 -5.81 2.67
N TYR A 76 -10.65 -4.62 2.06
CA TYR A 76 -9.88 -4.36 0.85
C TYR A 76 -8.36 -4.41 1.09
N MET A 77 -7.86 -3.87 2.21
CA MET A 77 -6.44 -3.98 2.58
C MET A 77 -6.02 -5.44 2.76
N GLY A 78 -6.81 -6.22 3.51
CA GLY A 78 -6.56 -7.65 3.72
C GLY A 78 -6.61 -8.44 2.40
N LYS A 79 -7.59 -8.17 1.53
CA LYS A 79 -7.68 -8.77 0.20
C LYS A 79 -6.49 -8.42 -0.69
N ALA A 80 -5.94 -7.21 -0.55
CA ALA A 80 -4.72 -6.81 -1.25
C ALA A 80 -3.44 -7.43 -0.66
N GLY A 81 -3.54 -8.23 0.41
CA GLY A 81 -2.40 -8.85 1.09
C GLY A 81 -1.63 -7.87 1.96
N ILE A 82 -2.28 -6.84 2.54
CA ILE A 82 -1.63 -5.92 3.47
C ILE A 82 -1.76 -6.45 4.89
N ASP A 83 -0.62 -6.78 5.48
CA ASP A 83 -0.48 -7.25 6.86
C ASP A 83 0.49 -6.37 7.65
N ALA A 84 -0.06 -5.39 8.38
CA ALA A 84 0.73 -4.50 9.23
C ALA A 84 1.41 -5.23 10.40
N THR A 85 1.00 -6.46 10.74
CA THR A 85 1.66 -7.25 11.79
C THR A 85 3.02 -7.76 11.33
N LEU A 86 3.16 -8.15 10.07
CA LEU A 86 4.45 -8.51 9.48
C LEU A 86 5.40 -7.32 9.39
N MET A 87 4.88 -6.11 9.17
CA MET A 87 5.68 -4.88 9.31
C MET A 87 6.22 -4.75 10.74
N MET A 88 5.36 -4.84 11.76
CA MET A 88 5.79 -4.75 13.17
C MET A 88 6.87 -5.77 13.54
N GLU A 89 6.72 -7.01 13.06
CA GLU A 89 7.70 -8.07 13.29
C GLU A 89 9.07 -7.68 12.70
N ASN A 90 9.10 -7.14 11.48
CA ASN A 90 10.34 -6.74 10.80
C ASN A 90 10.98 -5.48 11.39
N VAL A 91 10.19 -4.51 11.87
CA VAL A 91 10.72 -3.35 12.59
C VAL A 91 11.51 -3.79 13.83
N SER A 92 11.03 -4.82 14.54
CA SER A 92 11.65 -5.31 15.76
C SER A 92 12.79 -6.33 15.54
N GLY A 93 12.89 -6.89 14.32
CA GLY A 93 13.61 -8.15 14.08
C GLY A 93 14.94 -8.05 13.32
N VAL A 94 15.19 -7.01 12.51
CA VAL A 94 16.31 -7.03 11.55
C VAL A 94 17.13 -5.73 11.57
N SER A 95 18.39 -5.81 11.99
CA SER A 95 19.30 -4.65 12.10
C SER A 95 19.92 -4.18 10.77
N THR A 96 19.60 -4.83 9.65
CA THR A 96 20.20 -4.57 8.33
C THR A 96 19.16 -4.28 7.23
N ALA A 97 17.86 -4.38 7.53
CA ALA A 97 16.81 -4.08 6.56
C ALA A 97 16.73 -2.58 6.33
N THR A 98 16.53 -2.18 5.08
CA THR A 98 16.33 -0.77 4.72
C THR A 98 14.92 -0.35 5.14
N SER A 99 14.66 0.96 5.33
CA SER A 99 13.31 1.42 5.67
C SER A 99 12.27 1.06 4.60
N PHE A 100 12.70 0.94 3.34
CA PHE A 100 11.88 0.42 2.25
C PHE A 100 11.48 -1.04 2.49
N ASP A 101 12.45 -1.91 2.80
CA ASP A 101 12.18 -3.34 2.98
C ASP A 101 11.33 -3.63 4.21
N VAL A 102 11.52 -2.84 5.29
CA VAL A 102 10.70 -2.93 6.50
C VAL A 102 9.25 -2.56 6.21
N VAL A 103 8.99 -1.48 5.48
CA VAL A 103 7.62 -1.09 5.11
C VAL A 103 7.05 -2.08 4.08
N ALA A 104 7.83 -2.51 3.11
CA ALA A 104 7.42 -3.49 2.10
C ALA A 104 7.14 -4.88 2.67
N SER A 105 7.63 -5.21 3.87
CA SER A 105 7.32 -6.49 4.51
C SER A 105 5.84 -6.64 4.87
N MET A 106 5.06 -5.53 4.87
CA MET A 106 3.61 -5.60 5.04
C MET A 106 2.88 -6.21 3.85
N ILE A 107 3.51 -6.24 2.67
CA ILE A 107 2.92 -6.81 1.45
C ILE A 107 3.13 -8.32 1.50
N ASP A 108 2.14 -9.06 1.98
CA ASP A 108 2.10 -10.51 2.11
C ASP A 108 0.91 -11.08 1.34
N SER A 109 1.05 -11.04 0.02
CA SER A 109 0.05 -11.54 -0.92
C SER A 109 0.48 -12.92 -1.44
N GLU A 110 -0.48 -13.77 -1.80
CA GLU A 110 -0.19 -15.07 -2.43
C GLU A 110 0.54 -14.94 -3.78
N TYR A 111 0.49 -13.74 -4.37
CA TYR A 111 1.17 -13.37 -5.61
C TYR A 111 2.61 -12.89 -5.38
N VAL A 112 3.10 -12.89 -4.13
CA VAL A 112 4.49 -12.56 -3.84
C VAL A 112 5.37 -13.77 -4.11
N THR A 113 6.34 -13.60 -5.00
CA THR A 113 7.39 -14.59 -5.26
C THR A 113 8.69 -14.13 -4.61
N VAL A 114 9.36 -15.07 -3.93
CA VAL A 114 10.63 -14.84 -3.25
C VAL A 114 11.71 -15.69 -3.91
N ASN A 115 12.78 -15.05 -4.35
CA ASN A 115 13.96 -15.69 -4.91
C ASN A 115 15.20 -15.20 -4.16
N GLU A 116 15.77 -16.04 -3.30
CA GLU A 116 16.85 -15.63 -2.37
C GLU A 116 16.43 -14.39 -1.56
N ASP A 117 17.10 -13.25 -1.74
CA ASP A 117 16.82 -11.98 -1.08
C ASP A 117 15.87 -11.08 -1.90
N GLU A 118 15.38 -11.53 -3.05
CA GLU A 118 14.54 -10.76 -3.97
C GLU A 118 13.06 -11.06 -3.75
N ARG A 119 12.23 -10.02 -3.65
CA ARG A 119 10.78 -10.14 -3.55
C ARG A 119 10.11 -9.42 -4.72
N TYR A 120 9.27 -10.16 -5.41
CA TYR A 120 8.51 -9.69 -6.55
C TYR A 120 7.02 -9.90 -6.34
N LEU A 121 6.20 -9.12 -7.02
CA LEU A 121 4.77 -9.32 -7.12
C LEU A 121 4.41 -9.78 -8.54
N ASP A 122 4.01 -11.03 -8.64
CA ASP A 122 3.57 -11.72 -9.85
C ASP A 122 2.07 -11.47 -10.05
N GLY A 123 1.68 -10.30 -10.55
CA GLY A 123 0.24 -10.06 -10.76
C GLY A 123 -0.17 -8.67 -11.18
N ASN A 124 0.66 -7.64 -10.95
CA ASN A 124 0.37 -6.29 -11.41
C ASN A 124 0.90 -6.01 -12.83
N ALA A 125 1.51 -7.00 -13.48
CA ALA A 125 2.26 -6.82 -14.72
C ALA A 125 1.50 -7.33 -15.96
N THR A 126 0.70 -8.39 -15.87
CA THR A 126 0.00 -8.94 -17.04
C THR A 126 -1.20 -8.08 -17.42
N ALA A 127 -1.04 -7.30 -18.49
CA ALA A 127 -2.18 -6.82 -19.25
C ALA A 127 -2.86 -8.02 -19.90
N GLY A 128 -3.95 -8.49 -19.29
CA GLY A 128 -4.97 -9.22 -20.00
C GLY A 128 -5.70 -8.25 -20.93
N ILE A 129 -5.39 -8.32 -22.21
CA ILE A 129 -6.17 -7.61 -23.24
C ILE A 129 -7.52 -8.34 -23.33
N THR A 130 -8.63 -7.67 -23.01
CA THR A 130 -9.96 -8.23 -23.29
C THR A 130 -10.18 -8.33 -24.80
N GLU A 131 -11.14 -9.13 -25.26
CA GLU A 131 -11.51 -9.18 -26.70
C GLU A 131 -11.90 -7.78 -27.26
N GLU A 132 -12.20 -6.82 -26.39
CA GLU A 132 -12.57 -5.43 -26.72
C GLU A 132 -11.37 -4.45 -26.76
N GLY A 133 -10.15 -4.92 -26.44
CA GLY A 133 -8.93 -4.10 -26.49
C GLY A 133 -8.67 -3.28 -25.21
N ASP A 134 -9.42 -3.52 -24.14
CA ASP A 134 -9.18 -2.90 -22.84
C ASP A 134 -8.10 -3.66 -22.05
N TYR A 135 -7.25 -2.90 -21.37
CA TYR A 135 -6.23 -3.42 -20.45
C TYR A 135 -6.92 -3.83 -19.15
N THR A 136 -7.01 -5.12 -18.88
CA THR A 136 -7.45 -5.64 -17.58
C THR A 136 -6.33 -6.45 -16.94
N TYR A 137 -6.05 -6.22 -15.66
CA TYR A 137 -5.17 -7.11 -14.90
C TYR A 137 -6.00 -8.30 -14.43
N GLU A 138 -5.49 -9.53 -14.59
CA GLU A 138 -6.16 -10.73 -14.02
C GLU A 138 -6.22 -10.64 -12.48
N ILE A 139 -5.27 -9.91 -11.89
CA ILE A 139 -5.12 -9.65 -10.46
C ILE A 139 -5.00 -8.13 -10.27
N ASP A 140 -6.00 -7.50 -9.65
CA ASP A 140 -6.00 -6.04 -9.42
C ASP A 140 -5.73 -5.69 -7.95
N LEU A 141 -4.54 -6.03 -7.45
CA LEU A 141 -4.15 -5.73 -6.06
C LEU A 141 -4.04 -4.22 -5.84
N MET A 142 -3.49 -3.48 -6.80
CA MET A 142 -3.40 -2.03 -6.75
C MET A 142 -4.80 -1.39 -6.72
N GLY A 143 -5.72 -1.77 -7.59
CA GLY A 143 -7.08 -1.25 -7.58
C GLY A 143 -7.89 -1.69 -6.36
N THR A 144 -7.62 -2.88 -5.82
CA THR A 144 -8.17 -3.33 -4.53
C THR A 144 -7.69 -2.44 -3.39
N LEU A 145 -6.38 -2.18 -3.31
CA LEU A 145 -5.79 -1.30 -2.30
C LEU A 145 -6.24 0.16 -2.49
N ASN A 146 -6.39 0.61 -3.74
CA ASN A 146 -6.89 1.94 -4.05
C ASN A 146 -8.33 2.14 -3.55
N LYS A 147 -9.20 1.12 -3.63
CA LYS A 147 -10.54 1.19 -3.00
C LYS A 147 -10.46 1.39 -1.49
N ALA A 148 -9.52 0.74 -0.79
CA ALA A 148 -9.32 0.97 0.64
C ALA A 148 -8.90 2.42 0.91
N ARG A 149 -7.92 2.92 0.15
CA ARG A 149 -7.43 4.31 0.24
C ARG A 149 -8.55 5.31 -0.01
N GLU A 150 -9.33 5.15 -1.08
CA GLU A 150 -10.44 6.03 -1.42
C GLU A 150 -11.49 6.12 -0.30
N ILE A 151 -11.79 5.00 0.37
CA ILE A 151 -12.73 4.99 1.50
C ILE A 151 -12.17 5.77 2.69
N LEU A 152 -10.92 5.50 3.06
CA LEU A 152 -10.25 6.17 4.18
C LEU A 152 -10.06 7.67 3.92
N LEU A 153 -9.65 8.03 2.70
CA LEU A 153 -9.51 9.41 2.25
C LEU A 153 -10.86 10.14 2.26
N ALA A 154 -11.95 9.49 1.81
CA ALA A 154 -13.29 10.07 1.86
C ALA A 154 -13.78 10.30 3.30
N MET A 155 -13.37 9.46 4.26
CA MET A 155 -13.63 9.69 5.68
C MET A 155 -12.88 10.90 6.21
N ASP A 156 -11.59 11.02 5.89
CA ASP A 156 -10.75 12.12 6.36
C ASP A 156 -11.20 13.47 5.80
N GLN A 157 -11.46 13.55 4.49
CA GLN A 157 -11.96 14.76 3.82
C GLN A 157 -13.30 15.27 4.37
N ARG A 158 -14.05 14.42 5.07
CA ARG A 158 -15.33 14.75 5.70
C ARG A 158 -15.23 15.04 7.20
N GLY A 159 -14.03 14.97 7.77
CA GLY A 159 -13.81 15.10 9.21
C GLY A 159 -14.44 13.97 10.02
N LEU A 160 -14.57 12.78 9.41
CA LEU A 160 -15.10 11.57 10.05
C LEU A 160 -14.00 10.60 10.51
N ALA A 161 -12.78 10.80 10.02
CA ALA A 161 -11.61 10.00 10.37
C ALA A 161 -11.13 10.26 11.80
N THR A 162 -10.74 9.19 12.50
CA THR A 162 -9.93 9.25 13.72
C THR A 162 -8.44 9.25 13.37
N ALA A 163 -7.57 9.41 14.38
CA ALA A 163 -6.13 9.22 14.20
C ALA A 163 -5.80 7.81 13.67
N ASP A 164 -6.48 6.78 14.15
CA ASP A 164 -6.30 5.40 13.66
C ASP A 164 -6.65 5.25 12.18
N ASP A 165 -7.71 5.93 11.71
CA ASP A 165 -8.10 5.91 10.30
C ASP A 165 -7.03 6.56 9.41
N ARG A 166 -6.42 7.65 9.88
CA ARG A 166 -5.29 8.30 9.19
C ARG A 166 -4.04 7.44 9.17
N ILE A 167 -3.76 6.76 10.28
CA ILE A 167 -2.66 5.78 10.35
C ILE A 167 -2.88 4.66 9.34
N GLN A 168 -4.09 4.09 9.27
CA GLN A 168 -4.42 3.07 8.28
C GLN A 168 -4.30 3.59 6.85
N LEU A 169 -4.74 4.83 6.58
CA LEU A 169 -4.58 5.47 5.28
C LEU A 169 -3.11 5.61 4.88
N GLY A 170 -2.24 6.03 5.81
CA GLY A 170 -0.80 6.10 5.55
C GLY A 170 -0.16 4.74 5.29
N ILE A 171 -0.54 3.70 6.04
CA ILE A 171 -0.08 2.32 5.81
C ILE A 171 -0.50 1.83 4.42
N ALA A 172 -1.79 1.98 4.08
CA ALA A 172 -2.32 1.62 2.78
C ALA A 172 -1.64 2.40 1.64
N SER A 173 -1.36 3.69 1.85
CA SER A 173 -0.70 4.56 0.88
C SER A 173 0.79 4.23 0.73
N ALA A 174 1.49 3.84 1.80
CA ALA A 174 2.87 3.37 1.72
C ALA A 174 2.98 2.09 0.88
N ALA A 175 2.09 1.11 1.12
CA ALA A 175 2.03 -0.10 0.31
C ALA A 175 1.67 0.20 -1.16
N HIS A 176 0.69 1.08 -1.38
CA HIS A 176 0.29 1.52 -2.72
C HIS A 176 1.45 2.19 -3.45
N PHE A 177 2.17 3.11 -2.81
CA PHE A 177 3.36 3.75 -3.35
C PHE A 177 4.42 2.73 -3.77
N ILE A 178 4.73 1.74 -2.92
CA ILE A 178 5.67 0.66 -3.23
C ILE A 178 5.23 -0.10 -4.48
N MET A 179 3.95 -0.49 -4.55
CA MET A 179 3.40 -1.21 -5.69
C MET A 179 3.42 -0.38 -6.98
N VAL A 180 3.06 0.91 -6.93
CA VAL A 180 3.05 1.79 -8.11
C VAL A 180 4.46 2.07 -8.61
N VAL A 181 5.41 2.40 -7.73
CA VAL A 181 6.81 2.63 -8.10
C VAL A 181 7.43 1.37 -8.70
N GLY A 182 7.16 0.20 -8.10
CA GLY A 182 7.58 -1.08 -8.64
C GLY A 182 6.96 -1.35 -10.01
N ASN A 183 5.65 -1.11 -10.16
CA ASN A 183 4.94 -1.34 -11.42
C ASN A 183 5.50 -0.47 -12.55
N GLN A 184 5.73 0.82 -12.29
CA GLN A 184 6.36 1.70 -13.29
C GLN A 184 7.78 1.24 -13.65
N THR A 185 8.54 0.75 -12.67
CA THR A 185 9.87 0.16 -12.92
C THR A 185 9.77 -1.08 -13.81
N ALA A 186 8.83 -1.99 -13.52
CA ALA A 186 8.58 -3.17 -14.34
C ALA A 186 8.15 -2.81 -15.77
N ILE A 187 7.23 -1.86 -15.94
CA ILE A 187 6.79 -1.34 -17.26
C ILE A 187 7.96 -0.71 -18.03
N ALA A 188 8.82 0.05 -17.35
CA ALA A 188 10.03 0.60 -17.95
C ALA A 188 10.97 -0.50 -18.43
N LEU A 189 11.28 -1.47 -17.57
CA LEU A 189 12.16 -2.60 -17.90
C LEU A 189 11.58 -3.52 -18.97
N ASN A 190 10.26 -3.68 -19.03
CA ASN A 190 9.58 -4.50 -20.04
C ASN A 190 9.87 -4.01 -21.47
N ARG A 191 9.95 -2.68 -21.67
CA ARG A 191 10.37 -2.07 -22.95
C ARG A 191 11.84 -2.36 -23.29
N THR A 192 12.63 -2.75 -22.30
CA THR A 192 14.05 -3.07 -22.42
C THR A 192 14.36 -4.55 -22.62
N LEU A 193 13.35 -5.44 -22.49
CA LEU A 193 13.50 -6.87 -22.76
C LEU A 193 14.24 -7.08 -24.09
N ASP A 194 15.29 -7.89 -24.01
CA ASP A 194 16.37 -7.94 -24.99
C ASP A 194 15.84 -7.99 -26.44
N SER A 195 16.44 -7.15 -27.29
CA SER A 195 16.05 -6.95 -28.69
C SER A 195 16.23 -8.19 -29.59
N TYR A 196 16.81 -9.27 -29.06
CA TYR A 196 17.03 -10.52 -29.80
C TYR A 196 15.77 -11.36 -30.01
N ASN A 197 14.70 -11.14 -29.26
CA ASN A 197 13.43 -11.83 -29.49
C ASN A 197 12.21 -10.91 -29.26
N PRO A 198 11.96 -9.92 -30.14
CA PRO A 198 10.83 -9.01 -30.01
C PRO A 198 9.48 -9.74 -30.02
N ASP A 199 9.41 -10.92 -30.65
CA ASP A 199 8.19 -11.74 -30.72
C ASP A 199 7.87 -12.48 -29.40
N ALA A 200 8.83 -12.57 -28.48
CA ALA A 200 8.63 -13.12 -27.14
C ALA A 200 8.32 -12.05 -26.09
N ARG A 201 8.14 -10.78 -26.49
CA ARG A 201 7.74 -9.72 -25.56
C ARG A 201 6.27 -9.85 -25.23
N ILE A 202 5.95 -10.34 -24.04
CA ILE A 202 4.59 -10.31 -23.53
C ILE A 202 4.53 -9.18 -22.50
N TYR A 203 3.56 -8.28 -22.67
CA TYR A 203 3.35 -7.23 -21.68
C TYR A 203 3.03 -7.88 -20.33
N GLY A 204 3.89 -7.66 -19.35
CA GLY A 204 3.76 -8.24 -18.02
C GLY A 204 4.76 -9.31 -17.64
N ASP A 205 5.73 -9.62 -18.50
CA ASP A 205 6.78 -10.59 -18.21
C ASP A 205 7.82 -10.12 -17.19
N VAL A 206 7.76 -8.87 -16.76
CA VAL A 206 8.66 -8.32 -15.75
C VAL A 206 7.89 -8.23 -14.43
N PRO A 207 8.20 -9.10 -13.44
CA PRO A 207 7.58 -9.02 -12.13
C PRO A 207 7.84 -7.67 -11.44
N VAL A 208 6.87 -7.20 -10.66
CA VAL A 208 6.96 -5.92 -9.96
C VAL A 208 7.93 -6.04 -8.78
N PRO A 209 9.04 -5.27 -8.73
CA PRO A 209 9.98 -5.33 -7.62
C PRO A 209 9.38 -4.63 -6.40
N ILE A 210 9.33 -5.33 -5.26
CA ILE A 210 8.76 -4.80 -4.01
C ILE A 210 9.76 -4.72 -2.86
N ASN A 211 11.03 -5.10 -3.06
CA ASN A 211 12.10 -4.91 -2.08
C ASN A 211 13.42 -4.49 -2.76
N THR A 212 14.38 -3.97 -1.98
CA THR A 212 15.68 -3.48 -2.49
C THR A 212 16.46 -4.56 -3.25
N GLY A 213 16.43 -5.82 -2.79
CA GLY A 213 17.05 -6.97 -3.47
C GLY A 213 16.58 -7.11 -4.92
N ALA A 214 15.27 -7.05 -5.16
CA ALA A 214 14.69 -7.12 -6.50
C ALA A 214 15.11 -5.91 -7.39
N TYR A 215 15.18 -4.71 -6.83
CA TYR A 215 15.71 -3.53 -7.55
C TYR A 215 17.20 -3.71 -7.90
N GLY A 216 18.01 -4.24 -6.97
CA GLY A 216 19.42 -4.54 -7.18
C GLY A 216 19.65 -5.60 -8.25
N TYR A 217 18.83 -6.65 -8.27
CA TYR A 217 18.83 -7.64 -9.35
C TYR A 217 18.60 -7.00 -10.70
N TYR A 218 17.53 -6.21 -10.87
CA TYR A 218 17.25 -5.60 -12.17
C TYR A 218 18.35 -4.67 -12.65
N ARG A 219 19.02 -3.94 -11.75
CA ARG A 219 20.16 -3.10 -12.11
C ARG A 219 21.39 -3.90 -12.55
N THR A 220 21.63 -5.06 -11.96
CA THR A 220 22.80 -5.90 -12.24
C THR A 220 22.55 -6.96 -13.32
N SER A 221 21.29 -7.27 -13.62
CA SER A 221 20.86 -8.27 -14.61
C SER A 221 21.56 -8.13 -15.96
N GLN A 222 21.77 -6.89 -16.44
CA GLN A 222 22.49 -6.60 -17.68
C GLN A 222 23.89 -7.24 -17.73
N SER A 223 24.53 -7.41 -16.57
CA SER A 223 25.83 -8.05 -16.44
C SER A 223 25.76 -9.56 -16.14
N VAL A 224 24.64 -10.03 -15.56
CA VAL A 224 24.45 -11.42 -15.12
C VAL A 224 23.81 -12.28 -16.21
N ASP A 225 22.64 -11.88 -16.71
CA ASP A 225 21.82 -12.65 -17.66
C ASP A 225 21.48 -11.86 -18.95
N ARG A 226 21.83 -10.57 -19.01
CA ARG A 226 21.54 -9.63 -20.12
C ARG A 226 20.06 -9.46 -20.42
N LYS A 227 19.17 -9.78 -19.47
CA LYS A 227 17.73 -9.81 -19.71
C LYS A 227 17.10 -8.42 -19.82
N TYR A 228 17.60 -7.47 -19.01
CA TYR A 228 17.08 -6.10 -18.94
C TYR A 228 18.18 -5.05 -19.13
N SER A 229 17.80 -3.84 -19.54
CA SER A 229 18.73 -2.71 -19.69
C SER A 229 18.32 -1.57 -18.76
N TRP A 230 18.80 -1.62 -17.51
CA TRP A 230 18.53 -0.59 -16.50
C TRP A 230 18.89 0.82 -16.96
N SER A 231 19.94 0.97 -17.77
CA SER A 231 20.37 2.26 -18.33
C SER A 231 19.33 2.95 -19.23
N ARG A 232 18.26 2.25 -19.61
CA ARG A 232 17.17 2.76 -20.43
C ARG A 232 15.92 3.13 -19.60
N VAL A 233 15.95 2.90 -18.29
CA VAL A 233 14.96 3.44 -17.37
C VAL A 233 15.32 4.89 -17.07
N ASP A 234 14.37 5.80 -17.21
CA ASP A 234 14.58 7.23 -16.99
C ASP A 234 13.42 7.91 -16.24
N ALA A 235 13.59 9.19 -15.91
CA ALA A 235 12.59 9.94 -15.15
C ALA A 235 11.26 10.14 -15.87
N GLY A 236 11.21 10.00 -17.21
CA GLY A 236 9.98 10.04 -17.98
C GLY A 236 9.10 8.81 -17.74
N ASP A 237 9.68 7.68 -17.30
CA ASP A 237 8.94 6.46 -16.98
C ASP A 237 8.09 6.58 -15.70
N PHE A 238 8.37 7.58 -14.87
CA PHE A 238 7.66 7.85 -13.62
C PHE A 238 6.79 9.11 -13.71
N GLY A 239 6.54 9.61 -14.93
CA GLY A 239 5.64 10.74 -15.16
C GLY A 239 4.19 10.34 -14.98
N ASP A 240 3.43 11.13 -14.22
CA ASP A 240 1.98 10.97 -14.13
C ASP A 240 1.28 11.77 -15.25
N SER A 241 0.14 11.28 -15.73
CA SER A 241 -0.66 11.97 -16.77
C SER A 241 -1.52 13.11 -16.19
N ALA A 242 -1.37 13.39 -14.90
CA ALA A 242 -2.21 14.31 -14.15
C ALA A 242 -2.18 15.72 -14.77
N SER A 243 -3.36 16.34 -14.85
CA SER A 243 -3.47 17.74 -15.27
C SER A 243 -2.73 18.65 -14.30
N SER A 244 -2.07 19.68 -14.83
CA SER A 244 -1.37 20.71 -14.06
C SER A 244 -2.19 21.18 -12.85
N GLY A 245 -1.64 21.04 -11.65
CA GLY A 245 -2.27 21.46 -10.39
C GLY A 245 -3.03 20.35 -9.64
N VAL A 246 -3.08 19.12 -10.16
CA VAL A 246 -3.55 17.95 -9.42
C VAL A 246 -2.32 17.15 -8.95
N PRO A 247 -2.22 16.79 -7.65
CA PRO A 247 -1.16 15.92 -7.18
C PRO A 247 -1.14 14.60 -7.95
N SER A 248 0.06 14.13 -8.29
CA SER A 248 0.23 12.77 -8.81
C SER A 248 -0.09 11.73 -7.72
N SER A 249 -0.36 10.49 -8.15
CA SER A 249 -0.57 9.37 -7.23
C SER A 249 0.57 9.21 -6.21
N PHE A 250 1.82 9.37 -6.65
CA PHE A 250 2.99 9.35 -5.76
C PHE A 250 2.94 10.43 -4.68
N GLN A 251 2.53 11.64 -5.05
CA GLN A 251 2.47 12.76 -4.12
C GLN A 251 1.34 12.59 -3.12
N GLU A 252 0.17 12.13 -3.58
CA GLU A 252 -0.95 11.80 -2.71
C GLU A 252 -0.58 10.72 -1.69
N ASP A 253 0.10 9.66 -2.14
CA ASP A 253 0.56 8.59 -1.24
C ASP A 253 1.52 9.12 -0.18
N LEU A 254 2.56 9.87 -0.58
CA LEU A 254 3.55 10.41 0.35
C LEU A 254 2.94 11.42 1.31
N SER A 255 1.95 12.23 0.88
CA SER A 255 1.18 13.10 1.77
C SER A 255 0.40 12.30 2.81
N CYS A 256 -0.29 11.23 2.39
CA CYS A 256 -1.01 10.36 3.33
C CYS A 256 -0.07 9.68 4.34
N VAL A 257 1.14 9.31 3.93
CA VAL A 257 2.17 8.78 4.85
C VAL A 257 2.62 9.84 5.85
N ASN A 258 2.82 11.08 5.40
CA ASN A 258 3.16 12.21 6.27
C ASN A 258 2.05 12.47 7.31
N ASP A 259 0.78 12.46 6.87
CA ASP A 259 -0.38 12.64 7.75
C ASP A 259 -0.49 11.51 8.79
N ALA A 260 -0.13 10.28 8.43
CA ALA A 260 -0.07 9.17 9.38
C ALA A 260 1.02 9.37 10.44
N VAL A 261 2.22 9.84 10.06
CA VAL A 261 3.29 10.19 11.02
C VAL A 261 2.82 11.27 12.00
N VAL A 262 2.10 12.28 11.50
CA VAL A 262 1.49 13.31 12.37
C VAL A 262 0.42 12.69 13.29
N ALA A 263 -0.47 11.85 12.75
CA ALA A 263 -1.51 11.19 13.53
C ALA A 263 -0.96 10.27 14.63
N PHE A 264 0.17 9.58 14.40
CA PHE A 264 0.87 8.84 15.44
C PHE A 264 1.33 9.75 16.59
N ASN A 265 1.91 10.91 16.27
CA ASN A 265 2.37 11.86 17.27
C ASN A 265 1.20 12.51 18.06
N GLU A 266 0.02 12.61 17.45
CA GLU A 266 -1.21 13.04 18.13
C GLU A 266 -1.79 11.95 19.05
N ALA A 267 -1.76 10.70 18.61
CA ALA A 267 -2.38 9.56 19.32
C ALA A 267 -1.49 8.97 20.43
N PHE A 268 -0.17 9.03 20.30
CA PHE A 268 0.78 8.40 21.21
C PHE A 268 1.74 9.42 21.84
N SER A 269 1.93 9.31 23.16
CA SER A 269 2.82 10.22 23.92
C SER A 269 4.27 9.73 24.01
N SER A 270 4.58 8.57 23.46
CA SER A 270 5.89 7.94 23.45
C SER A 270 6.27 7.52 22.05
N SER A 271 7.57 7.43 21.78
CA SER A 271 8.10 6.94 20.50
C SER A 271 7.45 5.61 20.11
N ASN A 272 7.09 5.50 18.83
CA ASN A 272 6.39 4.37 18.26
C ASN A 272 7.23 3.80 17.10
N ASP A 273 7.49 2.49 17.16
CA ASP A 273 8.35 1.82 16.18
C ASP A 273 7.77 1.86 14.75
N LEU A 274 6.44 1.79 14.60
CA LEU A 274 5.77 1.92 13.30
C LEU A 274 5.86 3.34 12.76
N GLU A 275 5.68 4.34 13.61
CA GLU A 275 5.84 5.75 13.26
C GLU A 275 7.26 6.03 12.75
N ASN A 276 8.28 5.61 13.52
CA ASN A 276 9.68 5.72 13.12
C ASN A 276 9.96 5.04 11.77
N ALA A 277 9.36 3.88 11.51
CA ALA A 277 9.52 3.15 10.26
C ALA A 277 8.88 3.89 9.07
N LEU A 278 7.67 4.44 9.24
CA LEU A 278 7.00 5.24 8.22
C LEU A 278 7.73 6.57 7.96
N ASP A 279 8.19 7.28 9.00
CA ASP A 279 8.99 8.50 8.84
C ASP A 279 10.32 8.21 8.13
N SER A 280 11.02 7.12 8.52
CA SER A 280 12.26 6.70 7.87
C SER A 280 12.05 6.30 6.41
N PHE A 281 10.91 5.68 6.09
CA PHE A 281 10.51 5.37 4.72
C PHE A 281 10.22 6.64 3.92
N LEU A 282 9.42 7.55 4.46
CA LEU A 282 9.05 8.81 3.82
C LEU A 282 10.28 9.69 3.55
N ARG A 283 11.20 9.83 4.52
CA ARG A 283 12.47 10.54 4.35
C ARG A 283 13.34 9.88 3.29
N SER A 284 13.42 8.55 3.29
CA SER A 284 14.18 7.80 2.27
C SER A 284 13.60 8.02 0.88
N ALA A 285 12.27 7.99 0.74
CA ALA A 285 11.55 8.29 -0.49
C ALA A 285 11.92 9.70 -0.97
N LEU A 286 11.75 10.72 -0.13
CA LEU A 286 12.01 12.12 -0.48
C LEU A 286 13.51 12.48 -0.59
N GLY A 287 14.42 11.60 -0.17
CA GLY A 287 15.86 11.85 -0.18
C GLY A 287 16.30 12.89 0.87
N LEU A 288 15.62 12.93 2.01
CA LEU A 288 15.82 13.91 3.07
C LEU A 288 16.65 13.36 4.23
N GLY A 289 17.37 14.26 4.89
CA GLY A 289 18.05 13.98 6.16
C GLY A 289 17.09 13.99 7.37
N PRO A 290 17.56 13.55 8.54
CA PRO A 290 16.74 13.48 9.76
C PRO A 290 16.27 14.85 10.27
N ASP A 291 17.05 15.91 10.02
CA ASP A 291 16.76 17.26 10.54
C ASP A 291 15.89 18.12 9.61
N VAL A 292 15.50 17.60 8.44
CA VAL A 292 14.69 18.35 7.47
C VAL A 292 13.21 18.16 7.80
N MET A 293 12.47 19.27 7.97
CA MET A 293 11.02 19.21 8.13
C MET A 293 10.36 18.83 6.82
N ILE A 294 9.47 17.84 6.86
CA ILE A 294 8.65 17.43 5.72
C ILE A 294 7.41 18.34 5.68
N THR A 295 7.13 18.93 4.52
CA THR A 295 5.99 19.84 4.30
C THR A 295 5.20 19.42 3.07
N ASP A 296 3.92 19.77 3.02
CA ASP A 296 3.06 19.50 1.86
C ASP A 296 3.63 20.12 0.58
N GLU A 297 4.24 21.30 0.68
CA GLU A 297 4.88 21.97 -0.45
C GLU A 297 6.05 21.14 -0.98
N LEU A 298 6.89 20.60 -0.10
CA LEU A 298 8.00 19.72 -0.49
C LEU A 298 7.49 18.46 -1.19
N ILE A 299 6.42 17.84 -0.69
CA ILE A 299 5.82 16.66 -1.32
C ILE A 299 5.19 17.04 -2.67
N SER A 300 4.53 18.19 -2.76
CA SER A 300 3.89 18.67 -4.01
C SER A 300 4.88 19.02 -5.12
N GLU A 301 6.14 19.33 -4.77
CA GLU A 301 7.23 19.53 -5.72
C GLU A 301 7.93 18.22 -6.10
N TYR A 302 7.62 17.12 -5.41
CA TYR A 302 8.25 15.82 -5.61
C TYR A 302 7.74 15.12 -6.89
N GLY A 303 8.31 15.52 -8.02
CA GLY A 303 7.96 14.99 -9.34
C GLY A 303 8.72 13.72 -9.74
N SER A 304 8.55 13.31 -11.01
CA SER A 304 9.10 12.07 -11.54
C SER A 304 10.63 11.94 -11.45
N GLY A 305 11.35 13.07 -11.51
CA GLY A 305 12.80 13.10 -11.29
C GLY A 305 13.21 12.68 -9.87
N GLY A 306 12.40 13.06 -8.87
CA GLY A 306 12.57 12.61 -7.49
C GLY A 306 12.35 11.11 -7.37
N ILE A 307 11.23 10.62 -7.90
CA ILE A 307 10.89 9.18 -7.90
C ILE A 307 11.98 8.36 -8.59
N PHE A 308 12.48 8.79 -9.74
CA PHE A 308 13.58 8.12 -10.43
C PHE A 308 14.88 8.12 -9.62
N ALA A 309 15.20 9.23 -8.93
CA ALA A 309 16.34 9.27 -8.03
C ALA A 309 16.16 8.29 -6.86
N TYR A 310 14.94 8.15 -6.33
CA TYR A 310 14.62 7.18 -5.29
C TYR A 310 14.77 5.74 -5.76
N VAL A 311 14.20 5.38 -6.91
CA VAL A 311 14.36 4.04 -7.52
C VAL A 311 15.83 3.69 -7.73
N ASN A 312 16.65 4.64 -8.18
CA ASN A 312 18.09 4.41 -8.28
C ASN A 312 18.77 4.22 -6.92
N ARG A 313 18.31 4.87 -5.84
CA ARG A 313 18.85 4.61 -4.49
C ARG A 313 18.51 3.19 -4.05
N LEU A 314 17.26 2.75 -4.22
CA LEU A 314 16.83 1.38 -3.90
C LEU A 314 17.69 0.33 -4.62
N ALA A 315 17.98 0.55 -5.90
CA ALA A 315 18.76 -0.38 -6.71
C ALA A 315 20.28 -0.40 -6.40
N ASN A 316 20.79 0.49 -5.55
CA ASN A 316 22.20 0.57 -5.16
C ASN A 316 22.46 0.23 -3.68
N GLN A 317 21.42 -0.18 -2.94
CA GLN A 317 21.52 -0.65 -1.55
C GLN A 317 21.91 -2.12 -1.52
#